data_AF-A0A3C0DWM5-F1
#
_entry.id   AF-A0A3C0DWM5-F1
#
_cell.length_a   1.000
_cell.length_b   1.000
_cell.length_c   1.000
_cell.angle_alpha   90.00
_cell.angle_beta   90.00
_cell.angle_gamma   90.00
#
_symmetry.space_group_name_H-M   'P 1'
#
loop_
_entity.id
_entity.type
_entity.pdbx_description
1 polymer ?
#
loop_
_entity_poly.entity_id
_entity_poly.type
_entity_poly.pdbx_seq_one_letter_code
_entity_poly.pdbx_strand_id
1 'polypeptide(L)'
;MKIHLLDADLHFPPVSAAGDHGLLAVGGDLSPARLMAAYEHGTFPWFMEDEPIMWWAPPERAVLPAQGLKVTKSMRNILNRRPFRVTMDRCFEEVVRQCQKAPRDGEGTWITDDIVEAYLALHDLGVAHSVEAWRDDELVGGLYGVSLGRMFFGESMFSAHSNASKVAFIQLVRWLALNGFGPVDCQIMNPHLASLGAVPWPRAQFQAQLNLFLHAAPTMKGPWTPHEHHLNA
;
A
#
# COMPACT_ATOMS: atom_id res chain seq x y z
N MET A 1 -3.49 -0.23 -29.07
CA MET A 1 -3.05 -0.82 -27.79
C MET A 1 -3.71 -2.19 -27.65
N LYS A 2 -2.94 -3.26 -27.42
CA LYS A 2 -3.53 -4.58 -27.11
C LYS A 2 -3.78 -4.61 -25.60
N ILE A 3 -5.04 -4.78 -25.20
CA ILE A 3 -5.41 -4.98 -23.80
C ILE A 3 -5.63 -6.49 -23.61
N HIS A 4 -5.01 -7.06 -22.58
CA HIS A 4 -5.17 -8.47 -22.26
C HIS A 4 -6.42 -8.69 -21.40
N LEU A 5 -7.25 -9.66 -21.77
CA LEU A 5 -8.37 -10.10 -20.94
C LEU A 5 -7.89 -11.26 -20.06
N LEU A 6 -8.05 -11.14 -18.75
CA LEU A 6 -7.73 -12.23 -17.82
C LEU A 6 -8.89 -13.23 -17.77
N ASP A 7 -8.55 -14.51 -17.76
CA ASP A 7 -9.47 -15.62 -17.55
C ASP A 7 -9.35 -16.16 -16.12
N ALA A 8 -9.77 -17.40 -15.87
CA ALA A 8 -9.70 -18.03 -14.55
C ALA A 8 -8.26 -18.35 -14.10
N ASP A 9 -7.28 -18.33 -14.99
CA ASP A 9 -5.88 -18.56 -14.62
C ASP A 9 -5.33 -17.32 -13.89
N LEU A 10 -4.47 -17.57 -12.90
CA LEU A 10 -3.82 -16.52 -12.11
C LEU A 10 -2.63 -15.88 -12.85
N HIS A 11 -2.41 -16.22 -14.12
CA HIS A 11 -1.28 -15.73 -14.90
C HIS A 11 -1.52 -14.31 -15.41
N PHE A 12 -0.56 -13.43 -15.15
CA PHE A 12 -0.54 -12.08 -15.71
C PHE A 12 0.39 -11.99 -16.93
N PRO A 13 0.02 -11.27 -17.99
CA PRO A 13 0.91 -11.00 -19.12
C PRO A 13 2.18 -10.28 -18.66
N PRO A 14 3.33 -10.43 -19.34
CA PRO A 14 4.55 -9.71 -18.95
C PRO A 14 4.32 -8.21 -18.81
N VAL A 15 4.82 -7.58 -17.74
CA VAL A 15 4.59 -6.14 -17.51
C VAL A 15 5.19 -5.25 -18.61
N SER A 16 6.09 -5.76 -19.45
CA SER A 16 6.57 -5.08 -20.66
C SER A 16 5.49 -4.89 -21.73
N ALA A 17 4.39 -5.66 -21.67
CA ALA A 17 3.25 -5.52 -22.57
C ALA A 17 2.26 -4.43 -22.14
N ALA A 18 2.40 -3.86 -20.93
CA ALA A 18 1.54 -2.77 -20.48
C ALA A 18 1.71 -1.54 -21.38
N GLY A 19 0.58 -0.90 -21.71
CA GLY A 19 0.54 0.28 -22.56
C GLY A 19 1.29 1.49 -21.98
N ASP A 20 1.31 2.59 -22.73
CA ASP A 20 2.08 3.79 -22.41
C ASP A 20 1.71 4.39 -21.03
N HIS A 21 0.43 4.29 -20.65
CA HIS A 21 -0.07 4.73 -19.35
C HIS A 21 -0.06 3.65 -18.27
N GLY A 22 0.37 2.43 -18.62
CA GLY A 22 0.53 1.32 -17.67
C GLY A 22 -0.61 0.33 -17.59
N LEU A 23 -1.73 0.52 -18.28
CA LEU A 23 -2.79 -0.50 -18.31
C LEU A 23 -2.24 -1.79 -18.95
N LEU A 24 -2.31 -2.90 -18.20
CA LEU A 24 -1.81 -4.20 -18.63
C LEU A 24 -2.93 -5.14 -19.04
N ALA A 25 -3.94 -5.28 -18.18
CA ALA A 25 -5.00 -6.25 -18.36
C ALA A 25 -6.33 -5.79 -17.74
N VAL A 26 -7.41 -6.44 -18.17
CA VAL A 26 -8.78 -6.19 -17.72
C VAL A 26 -9.44 -7.53 -17.39
N GLY A 27 -10.38 -7.54 -16.44
CA GLY A 27 -11.16 -8.72 -16.06
C GLY A 27 -10.49 -9.58 -14.98
N GLY A 28 -10.87 -10.85 -14.93
CA GLY A 28 -10.56 -11.74 -13.81
C GLY A 28 -11.49 -11.51 -12.63
N ASP A 29 -10.92 -11.52 -11.42
CA ASP A 29 -11.64 -11.43 -10.14
C ASP A 29 -10.76 -10.72 -9.10
N LEU A 30 -11.28 -10.46 -7.90
CA LEU A 30 -10.50 -9.95 -6.77
C LEU A 30 -10.23 -11.05 -5.73
N SER A 31 -10.11 -12.31 -6.17
CA SER A 31 -9.80 -13.40 -5.25
C SER A 31 -8.42 -13.14 -4.59
N PRO A 32 -8.24 -13.56 -3.32
CA PRO A 32 -6.96 -13.37 -2.63
C PRO A 32 -5.77 -13.95 -3.40
N ALA A 33 -5.96 -15.10 -4.06
CA ALA A 33 -4.92 -15.74 -4.87
C ALA A 33 -4.51 -14.87 -6.07
N ARG A 34 -5.48 -14.26 -6.77
CA ARG A 34 -5.18 -13.38 -7.90
C ARG A 34 -4.54 -12.07 -7.45
N LEU A 35 -5.01 -11.48 -6.36
CA LEU A 35 -4.41 -10.26 -5.81
C LEU A 35 -2.96 -10.49 -5.41
N MET A 36 -2.65 -11.58 -4.70
CA MET A 36 -1.26 -11.94 -4.37
C MET A 36 -0.43 -12.13 -5.64
N ALA A 37 -0.94 -12.87 -6.64
CA ALA A 37 -0.26 -13.04 -7.93
C ALA A 37 -0.03 -11.69 -8.64
N ALA A 38 -0.98 -10.76 -8.56
CA ALA A 38 -0.85 -9.43 -9.13
C ALA A 38 0.30 -8.65 -8.49
N TYR A 39 0.38 -8.61 -7.16
CA TYR A 39 1.46 -7.95 -6.42
C TYR A 39 2.82 -8.59 -6.66
N GLU A 40 2.89 -9.92 -6.66
CA GLU A 40 4.10 -10.67 -6.99
C GLU A 40 4.61 -10.36 -8.40
N HIS A 41 3.67 -10.11 -9.33
CA HIS A 41 3.97 -9.72 -10.70
C HIS A 41 4.23 -8.22 -10.88
N GLY A 42 4.12 -7.41 -9.81
CA GLY A 42 4.34 -5.97 -9.82
C GLY A 42 3.20 -5.18 -10.46
N THR A 43 1.99 -5.72 -10.38
CA THR A 43 0.74 -5.10 -10.83
C THR A 43 -0.18 -4.84 -9.64
N PHE A 44 -1.19 -4.00 -9.82
CA PHE A 44 -2.19 -3.71 -8.80
C PHE A 44 -3.54 -3.42 -9.46
N PRO A 45 -4.66 -3.72 -8.78
CA PRO A 45 -5.99 -3.36 -9.26
C PRO A 45 -6.24 -1.86 -9.08
N TRP A 46 -6.81 -1.20 -10.08
CA TRP A 46 -7.28 0.17 -9.93
C TRP A 46 -8.36 0.48 -10.97
N PHE A 47 -9.59 0.69 -10.52
CA PHE A 47 -10.78 0.90 -11.35
C PHE A 47 -11.87 1.60 -10.52
N MET A 48 -12.82 2.23 -11.19
CA MET A 48 -14.00 2.86 -10.57
C MET A 48 -15.19 1.88 -10.53
N GLU A 49 -16.24 2.18 -9.75
CA GLU A 49 -17.38 1.27 -9.51
C GLU A 49 -18.07 0.75 -10.79
N ASP A 50 -18.17 1.59 -11.83
CA ASP A 50 -18.78 1.22 -13.11
C ASP A 50 -17.77 0.71 -14.16
N GLU A 51 -16.51 0.55 -13.77
CA GLU A 51 -15.45 0.05 -14.65
C GLU A 51 -15.17 -1.44 -14.41
N PRO A 52 -14.76 -2.20 -15.44
CA PRO A 52 -14.28 -3.55 -15.22
C PRO A 52 -13.01 -3.52 -14.37
N ILE A 53 -12.70 -4.63 -13.69
CA ILE A 53 -11.42 -4.75 -12.96
C ILE A 53 -10.26 -4.49 -13.92
N MET A 54 -9.43 -3.50 -13.62
CA MET A 54 -8.26 -3.13 -14.40
C MET A 54 -6.98 -3.33 -13.60
N TRP A 55 -5.94 -3.83 -14.27
CA TRP A 55 -4.65 -4.16 -13.67
C TRP A 55 -3.54 -3.33 -14.29
N TRP A 56 -2.76 -2.66 -13.43
CA TRP A 56 -1.82 -1.62 -13.85
C TRP A 56 -0.37 -1.95 -13.53
N ALA A 57 0.51 -1.65 -14.48
CA ALA A 57 1.96 -1.61 -14.36
C ALA A 57 2.46 -0.30 -14.98
N PRO A 58 2.44 0.83 -14.25
CA PRO A 58 2.83 2.13 -14.79
C PRO A 58 4.29 2.13 -15.32
N PRO A 59 4.62 3.00 -16.28
CA PRO A 59 5.99 3.14 -16.79
C PRO A 59 6.96 3.61 -15.71
N GLU A 60 6.48 4.45 -14.79
CA GLU A 60 7.17 4.85 -13.56
C GLU A 60 6.35 4.41 -12.34
N ARG A 61 7.00 3.72 -11.41
CA ARG A 61 6.42 3.31 -10.14
C ARG A 61 6.91 4.26 -9.04
N ALA A 62 5.99 4.88 -8.31
CA ALA A 62 6.35 5.64 -7.13
C ALA A 62 6.77 4.69 -6.01
N VAL A 63 7.96 4.90 -5.47
CA VAL A 63 8.46 4.10 -4.35
C VAL A 63 9.07 4.99 -3.29
N LEU A 64 9.01 4.57 -2.04
CA LEU A 64 9.82 5.12 -0.98
C LEU A 64 11.00 4.17 -0.70
N PRO A 65 12.24 4.54 -1.04
CA PRO A 65 13.41 3.72 -0.72
C PRO A 65 13.53 3.49 0.79
N ALA A 66 14.04 2.33 1.21
CA ALA A 66 14.16 1.96 2.63
C ALA A 66 14.90 3.02 3.48
N GLN A 67 15.90 3.70 2.90
CA GLN A 67 16.66 4.79 3.53
C GLN A 67 16.28 6.18 2.99
N GLY A 68 15.20 6.28 2.21
CA GLY A 68 14.77 7.50 1.52
C GLY A 68 13.80 8.39 2.30
N LEU A 69 13.34 7.95 3.48
CA LEU A 69 12.35 8.67 4.28
C LEU A 69 12.84 10.07 4.68
N LYS A 70 12.12 11.10 4.24
CA LYS A 70 12.37 12.50 4.58
C LYS A 70 11.47 12.95 5.72
N VAL A 71 12.06 13.21 6.89
CA VAL A 71 11.37 13.77 8.05
C VAL A 71 11.79 15.22 8.24
N THR A 72 10.91 16.16 7.89
CA THR A 72 11.16 17.60 8.02
C THR A 72 11.31 18.00 9.50
N LYS A 73 11.88 19.18 9.76
CA LYS A 73 12.05 19.72 11.11
C LYS A 73 10.71 19.85 11.85
N SER A 74 9.67 20.35 11.18
CA SER A 74 8.32 20.47 11.75
C SER A 74 7.73 19.11 12.09
N MET A 75 7.89 18.13 11.21
CA MET A 75 7.42 16.76 11.44
C MET A 75 8.15 16.10 12.62
N ARG A 76 9.46 16.32 12.76
CA ARG A 76 10.24 15.84 13.90
C ARG A 76 9.71 16.37 15.23
N ASN A 77 9.33 17.66 15.29
CA ASN A 77 8.73 18.24 16.48
C ASN A 77 7.40 17.56 16.85
N ILE A 78 6.58 17.23 15.85
CA ILE A 78 5.31 16.53 16.06
C ILE A 78 5.57 15.10 16.57
N LEU A 79 6.48 14.35 15.94
CA LEU A 79 6.84 12.99 16.39
C LEU A 79 7.35 12.99 17.84
N ASN A 80 8.16 13.97 18.22
CA ASN A 80 8.68 14.08 19.59
C ASN A 80 7.59 14.36 20.63
N ARG A 81 6.51 15.06 20.25
CA ARG A 81 5.37 15.32 21.14
C ARG A 81 4.45 14.12 21.34
N ARG A 82 4.56 13.11 20.45
CA ARG A 82 3.74 11.89 20.45
C ARG A 82 2.23 12.19 20.62
N PRO A 83 1.63 13.06 19.78
CA PRO A 83 0.21 13.41 19.91
C PRO A 83 -0.74 12.28 19.50
N PHE A 84 -0.21 11.21 18.90
CA PHE A 84 -0.97 10.04 18.48
C PHE A 84 -0.35 8.77 19.05
N ARG A 85 -1.18 7.84 19.49
CA ARG A 85 -0.80 6.45 19.74
C ARG A 85 -0.87 5.70 18.41
N VAL A 86 0.20 5.05 18.00
CA VAL A 86 0.22 4.28 16.74
C VAL A 86 0.13 2.77 17.03
N THR A 87 -0.75 2.05 16.33
CA THR A 87 -0.92 0.59 16.47
C THR A 87 -0.88 -0.12 15.12
N MET A 88 -0.91 -1.45 15.13
CA MET A 88 -1.02 -2.29 13.92
C MET A 88 -2.12 -3.34 14.06
N ASP A 89 -2.83 -3.56 12.96
CA ASP A 89 -3.83 -4.63 12.80
C ASP A 89 -4.92 -4.64 13.87
N ARG A 90 -5.21 -3.49 14.50
CA ARG A 90 -6.22 -3.40 15.55
C ARG A 90 -7.63 -3.15 15.02
N CYS A 91 -7.76 -2.46 13.89
CA CYS A 91 -9.06 -2.21 13.26
C CYS A 91 -8.92 -2.06 11.74
N PHE A 92 -8.37 -3.09 11.09
CA PHE A 92 -8.10 -3.09 9.64
C PHE A 92 -9.32 -2.68 8.81
N GLU A 93 -10.49 -3.28 9.06
CA GLU A 93 -11.73 -2.94 8.35
C GLU A 93 -12.09 -1.46 8.47
N GLU A 94 -11.99 -0.89 9.68
CA GLU A 94 -12.29 0.51 9.90
C GLU A 94 -11.34 1.42 9.12
N VAL A 95 -10.04 1.09 9.09
CA VAL A 95 -9.05 1.83 8.29
C VAL A 95 -9.39 1.79 6.80
N VAL A 96 -9.74 0.62 6.24
CA VAL A 96 -10.10 0.50 4.82
C VAL A 96 -11.37 1.30 4.52
N ARG A 97 -12.40 1.19 5.37
CA ARG A 97 -13.66 1.95 5.21
C ARG A 97 -13.47 3.46 5.38
N GLN A 98 -12.54 3.91 6.22
CA GLN A 98 -12.18 5.32 6.31
C GLN A 98 -11.42 5.79 5.06
N CYS A 99 -10.53 4.98 4.50
CA CYS A 99 -9.91 5.24 3.20
C CYS A 99 -10.93 5.31 2.06
N GLN A 100 -11.97 4.48 2.10
CA GLN A 100 -13.09 4.52 1.16
C GLN A 100 -13.84 5.87 1.27
N LYS A 101 -14.09 6.37 2.48
CA LYS A 101 -14.84 7.63 2.67
C LYS A 101 -13.97 8.89 2.55
N ALA A 102 -12.65 8.75 2.52
CA ALA A 102 -11.73 9.88 2.52
C ALA A 102 -11.90 10.72 1.25
N PRO A 103 -12.08 12.05 1.36
CA PRO A 103 -12.27 12.91 0.21
C PRO A 103 -11.03 12.88 -0.70
N ARG A 104 -11.27 12.80 -2.01
CA ARG A 104 -10.26 12.90 -3.06
C ARG A 104 -10.62 14.08 -3.95
N ASP A 105 -9.62 14.69 -4.59
CA ASP A 105 -9.84 15.76 -5.56
C ASP A 105 -10.54 15.18 -6.81
N GLY A 106 -11.88 15.00 -6.79
CA GLY A 106 -12.66 14.45 -7.90
C GLY A 106 -13.85 13.54 -7.52
N GLU A 107 -14.23 12.67 -8.47
CA GLU A 107 -15.40 11.75 -8.42
C GLU A 107 -15.17 10.52 -7.51
N GLY A 108 -15.01 10.77 -6.21
CA GLY A 108 -15.01 9.70 -5.21
C GLY A 108 -13.69 8.90 -5.12
N THR A 109 -13.75 7.76 -4.44
CA THR A 109 -12.64 6.84 -4.24
C THR A 109 -12.74 5.68 -5.25
N TRP A 110 -11.60 5.07 -5.58
CA TRP A 110 -11.57 3.79 -6.31
C TRP A 110 -11.85 2.58 -5.40
N ILE A 111 -11.91 2.80 -4.08
CA ILE A 111 -12.12 1.75 -3.08
C ILE A 111 -13.63 1.44 -3.02
N THR A 112 -14.09 0.57 -3.92
CA THR A 112 -15.45 0.02 -3.93
C THR A 112 -15.64 -0.99 -2.79
N ASP A 113 -16.88 -1.39 -2.53
CA ASP A 113 -17.15 -2.45 -1.54
C ASP A 113 -16.47 -3.78 -1.93
N ASP A 114 -16.35 -4.09 -3.22
CA ASP A 114 -15.60 -5.27 -3.69
C ASP A 114 -14.11 -5.19 -3.31
N ILE A 115 -13.50 -4.01 -3.40
CA ILE A 115 -12.13 -3.79 -2.91
C ILE A 115 -12.08 -3.94 -1.39
N VAL A 116 -13.05 -3.43 -0.64
CA VAL A 116 -13.07 -3.60 0.82
C VAL A 116 -13.05 -5.09 1.18
N GLU A 117 -13.99 -5.87 0.64
CA GLU A 117 -14.11 -7.31 0.93
C GLU A 117 -12.86 -8.10 0.50
N ALA A 118 -12.28 -7.76 -0.65
CA ALA A 118 -11.09 -8.44 -1.14
C ALA A 118 -9.87 -8.22 -0.22
N TYR A 119 -9.69 -7.02 0.33
CA TYR A 119 -8.57 -6.73 1.23
C TYR A 119 -8.83 -7.21 2.65
N LEU A 120 -10.09 -7.30 3.09
CA LEU A 120 -10.45 -8.02 4.32
C LEU A 120 -10.05 -9.48 4.22
N ALA A 121 -10.35 -10.13 3.09
CA ALA A 121 -9.93 -11.52 2.86
C ALA A 121 -8.39 -11.67 2.86
N LEU A 122 -7.63 -10.69 2.34
CA LEU A 122 -6.16 -10.68 2.44
C LEU A 122 -5.67 -10.47 3.88
N HIS A 123 -6.38 -9.66 4.67
CA HIS A 123 -6.07 -9.45 6.08
C HIS A 123 -6.31 -10.72 6.89
N ASP A 124 -7.41 -11.44 6.64
CA ASP A 124 -7.71 -12.73 7.27
C ASP A 124 -6.67 -13.81 6.94
N LEU A 125 -6.10 -13.77 5.73
CA LEU A 125 -4.95 -14.61 5.34
C LEU A 125 -3.62 -14.15 5.97
N GLY A 126 -3.63 -13.02 6.67
CA GLY A 126 -2.49 -12.47 7.38
C GLY A 126 -1.44 -11.85 6.46
N VAL A 127 -1.83 -11.34 5.29
CA VAL A 127 -0.90 -10.70 4.33
C VAL A 127 -1.25 -9.24 4.03
N ALA A 128 -2.42 -8.75 4.46
CA ALA A 128 -2.72 -7.33 4.45
C ALA A 128 -2.71 -6.78 5.88
N HIS A 129 -2.15 -5.59 6.06
CA HIS A 129 -1.91 -5.00 7.36
C HIS A 129 -2.31 -3.53 7.39
N SER A 130 -2.78 -3.08 8.55
CA SER A 130 -3.13 -1.69 8.81
C SER A 130 -2.21 -1.07 9.86
N VAL A 131 -2.05 0.24 9.77
CA VAL A 131 -1.37 1.06 10.77
C VAL A 131 -2.30 2.19 11.16
N GLU A 132 -2.65 2.23 12.44
CA GLU A 132 -3.65 3.15 12.96
C GLU A 132 -2.99 4.28 13.75
N ALA A 133 -3.50 5.50 13.61
CA ALA A 133 -3.15 6.64 14.45
C ALA A 133 -4.36 7.05 15.29
N TRP A 134 -4.23 6.88 16.60
CA TRP A 134 -5.26 7.19 17.59
C TRP A 134 -4.95 8.49 18.30
N ARG A 135 -5.97 9.32 18.49
CA ARG A 135 -5.93 10.42 19.45
C ARG A 135 -6.92 10.09 20.55
N ASP A 136 -6.42 9.94 21.77
CA ASP A 136 -7.19 9.34 22.86
C ASP A 136 -7.69 7.95 22.44
N ASP A 137 -9.01 7.75 22.32
CA ASP A 137 -9.63 6.51 21.84
C ASP A 137 -10.30 6.63 20.48
N GLU A 138 -10.06 7.74 19.77
CA GLU A 138 -10.59 7.99 18.43
C GLU A 138 -9.55 7.66 17.35
N LEU A 139 -9.98 6.90 16.34
CA LEU A 139 -9.19 6.63 15.15
C LEU A 139 -9.16 7.88 14.25
N VAL A 140 -8.04 8.60 14.22
CA VAL A 140 -7.94 9.90 13.54
C VAL A 140 -7.08 9.89 12.28
N GLY A 141 -6.54 8.74 11.92
CA GLY A 141 -5.83 8.51 10.67
C GLY A 141 -5.29 7.10 10.61
N GLY A 142 -4.85 6.70 9.42
CA GLY A 142 -4.28 5.39 9.23
C GLY A 142 -4.02 5.10 7.77
N LEU A 143 -3.47 3.94 7.52
CA LEU A 143 -3.19 3.40 6.19
C LEU A 143 -3.24 1.88 6.24
N TYR A 144 -3.44 1.27 5.09
CA TYR A 144 -3.30 -0.18 4.93
C TYR A 144 -2.45 -0.53 3.72
N GLY A 145 -1.97 -1.77 3.70
CA GLY A 145 -1.18 -2.29 2.60
C GLY A 145 -1.03 -3.79 2.64
N VAL A 146 -0.40 -4.34 1.61
CA VAL A 146 -0.11 -5.77 1.47
C VAL A 146 1.37 -6.03 1.73
N SER A 147 1.69 -7.12 2.42
CA SER A 147 3.05 -7.58 2.68
C SER A 147 3.29 -8.93 2.04
N LEU A 148 4.27 -9.00 1.13
CA LEU A 148 4.73 -10.24 0.50
C LEU A 148 6.26 -10.25 0.49
N GLY A 149 6.86 -11.33 0.97
CA GLY A 149 8.30 -11.40 1.23
C GLY A 149 8.77 -10.23 2.11
N ARG A 150 9.71 -9.44 1.58
CA ARG A 150 10.21 -8.19 2.18
C ARG A 150 9.77 -6.94 1.42
N MET A 151 8.64 -7.01 0.72
CA MET A 151 7.96 -5.87 0.12
C MET A 151 6.73 -5.47 0.94
N PHE A 152 6.47 -4.17 0.98
CA PHE A 152 5.20 -3.61 1.46
C PHE A 152 4.61 -2.74 0.36
N PHE A 153 3.37 -3.06 -0.03
CA PHE A 153 2.59 -2.37 -1.05
C PHE A 153 1.57 -1.49 -0.31
N GLY A 154 1.84 -0.19 -0.21
CA GLY A 154 0.97 0.73 0.50
C GLY A 154 -0.23 1.10 -0.36
N GLU A 155 -1.44 0.79 0.06
CA GLU A 155 -2.62 0.92 -0.82
C GLU A 155 -3.27 2.29 -0.71
N SER A 156 -3.64 2.67 0.50
CA SER A 156 -4.32 3.92 0.73
C SER A 156 -4.14 4.37 2.17
N MET A 157 -4.43 5.64 2.40
CA MET A 157 -4.39 6.27 3.71
C MET A 157 -5.49 7.31 3.84
N PHE A 158 -5.90 7.57 5.08
CA PHE A 158 -6.84 8.63 5.43
C PHE A 158 -6.32 9.42 6.64
N SER A 159 -6.77 10.66 6.78
CA SER A 159 -6.41 11.53 7.89
C SER A 159 -7.60 12.40 8.27
N ALA A 160 -8.23 12.11 9.40
CA ALA A 160 -9.27 12.96 10.00
C ALA A 160 -8.64 14.08 10.85
N HIS A 161 -7.43 13.88 11.36
CA HIS A 161 -6.67 14.90 12.07
C HIS A 161 -5.35 15.23 11.35
N SER A 162 -4.95 16.51 11.40
CA SER A 162 -3.68 16.98 10.83
C SER A 162 -2.49 16.13 11.27
N ASN A 163 -1.70 15.66 10.30
CA ASN A 163 -0.51 14.81 10.46
C ASN A 163 -0.73 13.37 10.94
N ALA A 164 -1.96 12.92 11.19
CA ALA A 164 -2.21 11.57 11.70
C ALA A 164 -1.71 10.49 10.72
N SER A 165 -2.15 10.52 9.45
CA SER A 165 -1.70 9.56 8.42
C SER A 165 -0.19 9.62 8.20
N LYS A 166 0.39 10.82 8.25
CA LYS A 166 1.82 11.05 8.06
C LYS A 166 2.64 10.44 9.20
N VAL A 167 2.17 10.55 10.44
CA VAL A 167 2.80 9.90 11.60
C VAL A 167 2.71 8.37 11.47
N ALA A 168 1.53 7.83 11.15
CA ALA A 168 1.35 6.39 10.91
C ALA A 168 2.32 5.87 9.83
N PHE A 169 2.38 6.55 8.69
CA PHE A 169 3.28 6.18 7.59
C PHE A 169 4.76 6.26 7.96
N ILE A 170 5.20 7.32 8.65
CA ILE A 170 6.59 7.44 9.10
C ILE A 170 6.98 6.31 10.05
N GLN A 171 6.11 5.97 11.00
CA GLN A 171 6.39 4.90 11.96
C GLN A 171 6.41 3.53 11.27
N LEU A 172 5.48 3.29 10.34
CA LEU A 172 5.50 2.09 9.51
C LEU A 172 6.83 1.95 8.75
N VAL A 173 7.25 2.99 8.01
CA VAL A 173 8.46 2.91 7.19
C VAL A 173 9.71 2.64 8.05
N ARG A 174 9.79 3.25 9.23
CA ARG A 174 10.87 2.97 10.19
C ARG A 174 10.85 1.52 10.66
N TRP A 175 9.67 1.02 11.00
CA TRP A 175 9.50 -0.35 11.44
C TRP A 175 9.84 -1.35 10.34
N LEU A 176 9.38 -1.11 9.11
CA LEU A 176 9.72 -1.91 7.94
C LEU A 176 11.24 -1.98 7.74
N ALA A 177 11.93 -0.84 7.79
CA ALA A 177 13.39 -0.77 7.65
C ALA A 177 14.12 -1.57 8.73
N LEU A 178 13.66 -1.52 9.99
CA LEU A 178 14.23 -2.29 11.10
C LEU A 178 13.98 -3.81 10.95
N ASN A 179 12.92 -4.21 10.25
CA ASN A 179 12.55 -5.60 10.03
C ASN A 179 13.02 -6.15 8.68
N GLY A 180 13.99 -5.48 8.04
CA GLY A 180 14.64 -5.96 6.81
C GLY A 180 13.77 -5.88 5.56
N PHE A 181 12.72 -5.05 5.57
CA PHE A 181 11.96 -4.75 4.37
C PHE A 181 12.76 -3.86 3.40
N GLY A 182 12.46 -4.03 2.12
CA GLY A 182 12.96 -3.20 1.04
C GLY A 182 12.22 -1.88 0.90
N PRO A 183 12.17 -1.30 -0.31
CA PRO A 183 11.39 -0.10 -0.58
C PRO A 183 9.89 -0.34 -0.36
N VAL A 184 9.17 0.69 0.06
CA VAL A 184 7.71 0.69 0.07
C VAL A 184 7.22 1.04 -1.33
N ASP A 185 6.38 0.20 -1.92
CA ASP A 185 5.67 0.53 -3.14
C ASP A 185 4.52 1.49 -2.81
N CYS A 186 4.50 2.63 -3.48
CA CYS A 186 3.49 3.67 -3.36
C CYS A 186 2.73 3.89 -4.68
N GLN A 187 2.86 2.97 -5.63
CA GLN A 187 2.19 2.91 -6.93
C GLN A 187 2.34 4.20 -7.75
N ILE A 188 1.49 5.19 -7.50
CA ILE A 188 1.39 6.44 -8.26
C ILE A 188 1.89 7.62 -7.42
N MET A 189 2.75 8.43 -8.03
CA MET A 189 3.36 9.58 -7.35
C MET A 189 2.31 10.66 -7.06
N ASN A 190 2.42 11.29 -5.90
CA ASN A 190 1.68 12.49 -5.56
C ASN A 190 2.52 13.44 -4.69
N PRO A 191 2.11 14.72 -4.53
CA PRO A 191 2.88 15.69 -3.74
C PRO A 191 3.11 15.28 -2.29
N HIS A 192 2.17 14.56 -1.68
CA HIS A 192 2.31 14.08 -0.30
C HIS A 192 3.45 13.07 -0.18
N LEU A 193 3.46 12.04 -1.02
CA LEU A 193 4.51 11.02 -1.09
C LEU A 193 5.88 11.63 -1.42
N ALA A 194 5.94 12.55 -2.39
CA ALA A 194 7.18 13.23 -2.76
C ALA A 194 7.78 14.01 -1.56
N SER A 195 6.92 14.66 -0.75
CA SER A 195 7.35 15.36 0.46
C SER A 195 7.96 14.43 1.53
N LEU A 196 7.58 13.14 1.50
CA LEU A 196 8.07 12.09 2.39
C LEU A 196 9.31 11.36 1.85
N GLY A 197 9.75 11.71 0.64
CA GLY A 197 10.96 11.17 0.01
C GLY A 197 10.70 10.08 -1.02
N ALA A 198 9.46 9.86 -1.42
CA ALA A 198 9.16 8.96 -2.53
C ALA A 198 9.79 9.50 -3.84
N VAL A 199 10.23 8.58 -4.68
CA VAL A 199 10.85 8.85 -5.99
C VAL A 199 10.23 7.94 -7.05
N PRO A 200 10.18 8.39 -8.32
CA PRO A 200 9.77 7.51 -9.41
C PRO A 200 10.92 6.55 -9.76
N TRP A 201 10.60 5.27 -9.95
CA TRP A 201 11.48 4.28 -10.55
C TRP A 201 10.93 3.81 -11.90
N PRO A 202 11.77 3.69 -12.94
CA PRO A 202 11.36 3.01 -14.17
C PRO A 202 10.84 1.59 -13.86
N ARG A 203 9.82 1.15 -14.59
CA ARG A 203 9.19 -0.18 -14.44
C ARG A 203 10.20 -1.32 -14.33
N ALA A 204 11.25 -1.31 -15.16
CA ALA A 204 12.30 -2.32 -15.15
C ALA A 204 13.12 -2.32 -13.84
N GLN A 205 13.43 -1.14 -13.30
CA GLN A 205 14.10 -1.01 -12.01
C GLN A 205 13.19 -1.52 -10.87
N PHE A 206 11.91 -1.13 -10.87
CA PHE A 206 10.95 -1.62 -9.89
C PHE A 206 10.86 -3.14 -9.91
N GLN A 207 10.72 -3.75 -11.09
CA GLN A 207 10.65 -5.21 -11.24
C GLN A 207 11.89 -5.93 -10.71
N ALA A 208 13.10 -5.39 -10.96
CA ALA A 208 14.32 -5.96 -10.43
C ALA A 208 14.36 -5.94 -8.88
N GLN A 209 13.91 -4.84 -8.28
CA GLN A 209 13.85 -4.70 -6.82
C GLN A 209 12.72 -5.55 -6.20
N LEU A 210 11.55 -5.58 -6.85
CA LEU A 210 10.43 -6.42 -6.46
C LEU A 210 10.85 -7.89 -6.37
N ASN A 211 11.43 -8.43 -7.43
CA ASN A 211 11.90 -9.83 -7.45
C ASN A 211 12.94 -10.11 -6.35
N LEU A 212 13.87 -9.18 -6.11
CA LEU A 212 14.86 -9.31 -5.05
C LEU A 212 14.20 -9.42 -3.67
N PHE A 213 13.26 -8.52 -3.35
CA PHE A 213 12.69 -8.44 -2.00
C PHE A 213 11.53 -9.41 -1.77
N LEU A 214 10.79 -9.81 -2.79
CA LEU A 214 9.82 -10.92 -2.68
C LEU A 214 10.51 -12.22 -2.23
N HIS A 215 11.74 -12.44 -2.67
CA HIS A 215 12.50 -13.66 -2.37
C HIS A 215 13.57 -13.49 -1.28
N ALA A 216 13.70 -12.31 -0.68
CA ALA A 216 14.70 -12.04 0.35
C ALA A 216 14.41 -12.78 1.67
N ALA A 217 13.13 -13.03 1.99
CA ALA A 217 12.69 -13.84 3.13
C ALA A 217 11.24 -14.32 2.90
N PRO A 218 10.78 -15.34 3.64
CA PRO A 218 9.36 -15.70 3.64
C PRO A 218 8.46 -14.53 4.05
N THR A 219 7.26 -14.45 3.47
CA THR A 219 6.23 -13.49 3.87
C THR A 219 5.95 -13.59 5.36
N MET A 220 5.94 -12.45 6.04
CA MET A 220 5.63 -12.35 7.46
C MET A 220 4.11 -12.38 7.68
N LYS A 221 3.56 -13.59 7.73
CA LYS A 221 2.13 -13.82 7.86
C LYS A 221 1.61 -13.67 9.28
N GLY A 222 0.32 -13.36 9.38
CA GLY A 222 -0.42 -13.26 10.64
C GLY A 222 -0.47 -11.82 11.17
N PRO A 223 -1.12 -11.59 12.32
CA PRO A 223 -1.33 -10.23 12.82
C PRO A 223 -0.01 -9.58 13.24
N TRP A 224 0.16 -8.31 12.90
CA TRP A 224 1.30 -7.48 13.29
C TRP A 224 1.12 -6.80 14.65
N THR A 225 -0.05 -6.94 15.30
CA THR A 225 -0.34 -6.40 16.64
C THR A 225 0.75 -6.71 17.68
N PRO A 226 1.33 -7.93 17.76
CA PRO A 226 2.41 -8.21 18.70
C PRO A 226 3.66 -7.33 18.52
N HIS A 227 3.85 -6.72 17.35
CA HIS A 227 5.01 -5.90 17.00
C HIS A 227 4.79 -4.38 17.18
N GLU A 228 3.58 -3.94 17.57
CA GLU A 228 3.21 -2.52 17.64
C GLU A 228 4.02 -1.70 18.66
N HIS A 229 4.57 -2.35 19.69
CA HIS A 229 5.40 -1.70 20.70
C HIS A 229 6.66 -1.04 20.11
N HIS A 230 7.13 -1.54 18.96
CA HIS A 230 8.25 -0.95 18.23
C HIS A 230 7.89 0.32 17.45
N LEU A 231 6.61 0.58 17.17
CA LEU A 231 6.19 1.78 16.43
C LEU A 231 6.26 3.07 17.26
N ASN A 232 6.21 2.95 18.59
CA ASN A 232 6.20 4.10 19.50
C ASN A 232 7.54 4.26 20.25
N ALA A 233 8.55 3.46 19.91
CA ALA A 233 9.91 3.59 20.45
C ALA A 233 10.58 4.84 19.88
#